data_AF-A0A0A8Y606-F1
#
_entry.id   AF-A0A0A8Y606-F1
#
_cell.length_a   1.000
_cell.length_b   1.000
_cell.length_c   1.000
_cell.angle_alpha   90.00
_cell.angle_beta   90.00
_cell.angle_gamma   90.00
#
_symmetry.space_group_name_H-M   'P 1'
#
loop_
_entity.id
_entity.type
_entity.pdbx_description
1 polymer ?
#
loop_
_entity_poly.entity_id
_entity_poly.type
_entity_poly.pdbx_seq_one_letter_code
_entity_poly.pdbx_strand_id
1 'polypeptide(L)'
;MKVYNPRMGMDALQVFPVSRAAADQRAGRAGRTGPGTCYRLFTESAYQNEMLPNPVPEIQRTNLGNVVLLLKSLRVENLLDFDFMDPPPQENILNSMYQLWVLGALNNVGALTEIGWKMVEFPLDPTLAKMLLMGEQLECLDEVLTIVSMLSVPSVFFRPKDRAEESDAAREKFFVPESDHLTLLNVYLQWKSNQYRGDWCNDHFLHVKGLRKAREVRSQLLDILKTLKIPLTSCHMEWDVVRKAICSAYFHNSARLKGVGEYVNCRNGMPCHLHPSSALYGLGYTPDYVVYHELVLTSKEYMQCVTAVDPQWLAEMGPMFFSVKEADTSLLDHKKRQKEEKTAMEEEMEKLRQEQAEAARMEKEREREKRAKQQQRVAMPGLKKGSTYLRPRKMGL
;
A
#
# COMPACT_ATOMS: atom_id res chain seq x y z
N MET A 1 -11.72 14.98 -3.15
CA MET A 1 -10.40 14.61 -3.71
C MET A 1 -9.70 13.76 -2.65
N LYS A 2 -9.08 12.64 -3.05
CA LYS A 2 -8.28 11.81 -2.14
C LYS A 2 -6.96 12.53 -1.89
N VAL A 3 -6.62 12.77 -0.63
CA VAL A 3 -5.40 13.45 -0.20
C VAL A 3 -4.71 12.58 0.83
N TYR A 4 -3.48 12.19 0.53
CA TYR A 4 -2.64 11.42 1.44
C TYR A 4 -1.91 12.35 2.41
N ASN A 5 -2.00 12.06 3.70
CA ASN A 5 -1.19 12.70 4.73
C ASN A 5 -0.05 11.75 5.14
N PRO A 6 1.21 12.03 4.76
CA PRO A 6 2.33 11.12 5.02
C PRO A 6 2.61 10.95 6.51
N ARG A 7 2.52 12.02 7.30
CA ARG A 7 2.85 11.95 8.74
C ARG A 7 1.92 11.02 9.50
N MET A 8 0.67 10.98 9.05
CA MET A 8 -0.38 10.17 9.67
C MET A 8 -0.57 8.83 8.95
N GLY A 9 0.03 8.66 7.76
CA GLY A 9 -0.10 7.45 6.95
C GLY A 9 -1.53 7.22 6.46
N MET A 10 -2.33 8.28 6.34
CA MET A 10 -3.77 8.18 6.12
C MET A 10 -4.19 8.82 4.80
N ASP A 11 -5.20 8.23 4.18
CA ASP A 11 -5.89 8.81 3.04
C ASP A 11 -7.15 9.54 3.52
N ALA A 12 -7.18 10.86 3.34
CA ALA A 12 -8.35 11.67 3.65
C ALA A 12 -9.17 11.94 2.39
N LEU A 13 -10.49 11.74 2.48
CA LEU A 13 -11.42 12.19 1.43
C LEU A 13 -11.94 13.58 1.80
N GLN A 14 -11.33 14.61 1.23
CA GLN A 14 -11.70 16.00 1.50
C GLN A 14 -12.40 16.63 0.31
N VAL A 15 -13.39 17.48 0.59
CA VAL A 15 -14.01 18.32 -0.44
C VAL A 15 -13.05 19.48 -0.72
N PHE A 16 -12.60 19.57 -1.97
CA PHE A 16 -11.71 20.63 -2.44
C PHE A 16 -12.39 21.41 -3.57
N PRO A 17 -12.14 22.72 -3.68
CA PRO A 17 -12.55 23.49 -4.85
C PRO A 17 -11.95 22.90 -6.12
N VAL A 18 -12.72 22.97 -7.22
CA VAL A 18 -12.25 22.50 -8.53
C VAL A 18 -11.21 23.47 -9.11
N SER A 19 -10.31 22.97 -9.95
CA SER A 19 -9.45 23.85 -10.76
C SER A 19 -10.22 24.49 -11.90
N ARG A 20 -9.69 25.59 -12.45
CA ARG A 20 -10.25 26.27 -13.63
C ARG A 20 -10.34 25.32 -14.81
N ALA A 21 -9.25 24.58 -15.08
CA ALA A 21 -9.23 23.57 -16.13
C ALA A 21 -10.37 22.53 -15.97
N ALA A 22 -10.64 22.07 -14.74
CA ALA A 22 -11.74 21.15 -14.48
C ALA A 22 -13.12 21.80 -14.66
N ALA A 23 -13.28 23.06 -14.25
CA ALA A 23 -14.51 23.84 -14.46
C ALA A 23 -14.78 24.11 -15.94
N ASP A 24 -13.73 24.36 -16.73
CA ASP A 24 -13.82 24.58 -18.17
C ASP A 24 -14.14 23.28 -18.91
N GLN A 25 -13.54 22.15 -18.50
CA GLN A 25 -13.96 20.84 -19.02
C GLN A 25 -15.44 20.54 -18.74
N ARG A 26 -15.96 20.92 -17.57
CA ARG A 26 -17.39 20.77 -17.24
C ARG A 26 -18.26 21.65 -18.14
N ALA A 27 -17.87 22.90 -18.37
CA ALA A 27 -18.58 23.79 -19.28
C ALA A 27 -18.57 23.25 -20.72
N GLY A 28 -17.43 22.71 -21.18
CA GLY A 28 -17.30 22.09 -22.49
C GLY A 28 -18.21 20.86 -22.71
N ARG A 29 -18.65 20.17 -21.64
CA ARG A 29 -19.62 19.06 -21.77
C ARG A 29 -20.99 19.52 -22.27
N ALA A 30 -21.40 20.75 -21.97
CA ALA A 30 -22.67 21.30 -22.42
C ALA A 30 -22.70 21.60 -23.93
N GLY A 31 -21.53 21.85 -24.53
CA GLY A 31 -21.39 22.25 -25.95
C GLY A 31 -21.06 21.10 -26.92
N ARG A 32 -21.21 19.83 -26.52
CA ARG A 32 -20.73 18.69 -27.33
C ARG A 32 -21.51 18.44 -28.62
N THR A 33 -22.82 18.67 -28.59
CA THR A 33 -23.73 18.39 -29.73
C THR A 33 -24.27 19.65 -30.38
N GLY A 34 -24.28 20.77 -29.66
CA GLY A 34 -24.77 22.06 -30.13
C GLY A 34 -24.56 23.15 -29.07
N PRO A 35 -25.07 24.36 -29.28
CA PRO A 35 -25.00 25.43 -28.30
C PRO A 35 -25.66 25.02 -26.98
N GLY A 36 -24.91 25.09 -25.89
CA GLY A 36 -25.39 24.74 -24.54
C GLY A 36 -24.98 25.78 -23.52
N THR A 37 -25.71 25.82 -22.40
CA THR A 37 -25.46 26.78 -21.30
C THR A 37 -24.92 26.03 -20.09
N CYS A 38 -23.89 26.58 -19.45
CA CYS A 38 -23.33 26.05 -18.20
C CYS A 38 -23.54 27.07 -17.07
N TYR A 39 -24.28 26.66 -16.04
CA TYR A 39 -24.49 27.47 -14.85
C TYR A 39 -23.41 27.15 -13.80
N ARG A 40 -22.54 28.13 -13.54
CA ARG A 40 -21.49 28.03 -12.52
C ARG A 40 -22.01 28.63 -11.21
N LEU A 41 -22.06 27.83 -10.15
CA LEU A 41 -22.53 28.25 -8.81
C LEU A 41 -21.38 28.88 -7.99
N PHE A 42 -20.61 29.75 -8.61
CA PHE A 42 -19.52 30.50 -7.98
C PHE A 42 -19.34 31.83 -8.71
N THR A 43 -18.78 32.82 -8.01
CA THR A 43 -18.56 34.15 -8.59
C THR A 43 -17.40 34.14 -9.58
N GLU A 44 -17.39 35.10 -10.49
CA GLU A 44 -16.27 35.27 -11.42
C GLU A 44 -14.96 35.58 -10.67
N SER A 45 -15.03 36.35 -9.59
CA SER A 45 -13.87 36.60 -8.72
C SER A 45 -13.30 35.30 -8.14
N ALA A 46 -14.14 34.39 -7.65
CA ALA A 46 -13.67 33.10 -7.13
C ALA A 46 -12.99 32.27 -8.22
N TYR A 47 -13.53 32.27 -9.45
CA TYR A 47 -12.89 31.60 -10.58
C TYR A 47 -11.52 32.18 -10.92
N GLN A 48 -11.35 33.50 -10.88
CA GLN A 48 -10.12 34.18 -11.28
C GLN A 48 -9.06 34.30 -10.16
N ASN A 49 -9.46 34.27 -8.88
CA ASN A 49 -8.55 34.55 -7.76
C ASN A 49 -8.41 33.37 -6.78
N GLU A 50 -9.44 32.56 -6.58
CA GLU A 50 -9.44 31.50 -5.57
C GLU A 50 -9.14 30.12 -6.17
N MET A 51 -9.56 29.87 -7.41
CA MET A 51 -9.36 28.56 -8.06
C MET A 51 -7.96 28.42 -8.67
N LEU A 52 -7.34 27.27 -8.40
CA LEU A 52 -6.10 26.86 -9.05
C LEU A 52 -6.30 26.74 -10.57
N PRO A 53 -5.30 27.12 -11.39
CA PRO A 53 -5.41 27.01 -12.85
C PRO A 53 -5.54 25.54 -13.29
N ASN A 54 -4.66 24.68 -12.78
CA ASN A 54 -4.59 23.25 -13.10
C ASN A 54 -4.86 22.39 -11.86
N PRO A 55 -5.38 21.15 -12.04
CA PRO A 55 -5.50 20.23 -10.92
C PRO A 55 -4.10 19.82 -10.42
N VAL A 56 -3.96 19.63 -9.11
CA VAL A 56 -2.72 19.12 -8.51
C VAL A 56 -2.44 17.70 -9.05
N PRO A 57 -1.20 17.38 -9.48
CA PRO A 57 -0.83 16.06 -10.00
C PRO A 57 -1.09 14.92 -9.00
N GLU A 58 -1.48 13.73 -9.49
CA GLU A 58 -1.84 12.60 -8.62
C GLU A 58 -0.67 12.11 -7.76
N ILE A 59 0.54 12.05 -8.32
CA ILE A 59 1.75 11.62 -7.62
C ILE A 59 2.06 12.44 -6.36
N GLN A 60 1.62 13.70 -6.30
CA GLN A 60 1.82 14.58 -5.15
C GLN A 60 0.79 14.37 -4.02
N ARG A 61 -0.29 13.61 -4.28
CA ARG A 61 -1.48 13.53 -3.38
C ARG A 61 -1.88 12.10 -3.01
N THR A 62 -1.21 11.09 -3.52
CA THR A 62 -1.48 9.67 -3.20
C THR A 62 -0.32 9.03 -2.45
N ASN A 63 -0.57 7.90 -1.79
CA ASN A 63 0.50 7.05 -1.28
C ASN A 63 1.35 6.52 -2.45
N LEU A 64 2.68 6.57 -2.31
CA LEU A 64 3.64 6.16 -3.32
C LEU A 64 4.14 4.73 -3.14
N GLY A 65 3.58 3.94 -2.22
CA GLY A 65 4.04 2.56 -1.93
C GLY A 65 4.20 1.70 -3.18
N ASN A 66 3.16 1.60 -4.02
CA ASN A 66 3.22 0.83 -5.28
C ASN A 66 4.21 1.42 -6.29
N VAL A 67 4.25 2.75 -6.40
CA VAL A 67 5.12 3.45 -7.35
C VAL A 67 6.59 3.24 -6.98
N VAL A 68 6.94 3.38 -5.70
CA VAL A 68 8.29 3.14 -5.18
C VAL A 68 8.69 1.69 -5.37
N LEU A 69 7.80 0.74 -5.09
CA LEU A 69 8.05 -0.68 -5.30
C LEU A 69 8.35 -0.99 -6.77
N LEU A 70 7.55 -0.43 -7.70
CA LEU A 70 7.75 -0.58 -9.13
C LEU A 70 9.03 0.09 -9.64
N LEU A 71 9.34 1.31 -9.21
CA LEU A 71 10.58 1.99 -9.59
C LEU A 71 11.81 1.22 -9.12
N LYS A 72 11.74 0.62 -7.93
CA LYS A 72 12.81 -0.23 -7.41
C LYS A 72 12.96 -1.54 -8.20
N SER A 73 11.88 -2.12 -8.72
CA SER A 73 11.97 -3.32 -9.56
C SER A 73 12.61 -3.03 -10.92
N LEU A 74 12.43 -1.80 -11.42
CA LEU A 74 13.13 -1.25 -12.59
C LEU A 74 14.61 -0.89 -12.33
N ARG A 75 15.14 -1.21 -11.14
CA ARG A 75 16.53 -0.94 -10.71
C ARG A 75 16.88 0.55 -10.64
N VAL A 76 15.92 1.41 -10.29
CA VAL A 76 16.20 2.81 -9.96
C VAL A 76 16.75 2.88 -8.52
N GLU A 77 18.06 3.17 -8.39
CA GLU A 77 18.73 3.25 -7.09
C GLU A 77 18.29 4.49 -6.30
N ASN A 78 18.46 5.68 -6.89
CA ASN A 78 18.13 6.95 -6.27
C ASN A 78 16.77 7.48 -6.74
N LEU A 79 15.76 7.33 -5.88
CA LEU A 79 14.41 7.85 -6.15
C LEU A 79 14.34 9.38 -6.03
N LEU A 80 15.23 10.00 -5.26
CA LEU A 80 15.27 11.45 -5.08
C LEU A 80 15.82 12.19 -6.30
N ASP A 81 16.70 11.53 -7.06
CA ASP A 81 17.32 12.07 -8.28
C ASP A 81 16.55 11.65 -9.55
N PHE A 82 15.44 10.92 -9.40
CA PHE A 82 14.63 10.47 -10.53
C PHE A 82 13.89 11.65 -11.16
N ASP A 83 13.95 11.74 -12.48
CA ASP A 83 13.40 12.85 -13.26
C ASP A 83 11.87 12.75 -13.41
N PHE A 84 11.15 13.06 -12.33
CA PHE A 84 9.69 13.17 -12.34
C PHE A 84 9.27 14.47 -13.04
N MET A 85 8.25 14.40 -13.91
CA MET A 85 7.64 15.59 -14.52
C MET A 85 7.15 16.58 -13.47
N ASP A 86 6.44 16.07 -12.46
CA ASP A 86 6.03 16.80 -11.26
C ASP A 86 6.51 16.00 -10.04
N PRO A 87 7.63 16.37 -9.40
CA PRO A 87 8.18 15.58 -8.31
C PRO A 87 7.25 15.57 -7.11
N PRO A 88 7.04 14.41 -6.47
CA PRO A 88 6.33 14.35 -5.20
C PRO A 88 7.16 14.94 -4.06
N PRO A 89 6.52 15.36 -2.96
CA PRO A 89 7.25 15.79 -1.76
C PRO A 89 8.20 14.69 -1.28
N GLN A 90 9.41 15.06 -0.89
CA GLN A 90 10.43 14.12 -0.40
C GLN A 90 9.95 13.33 0.82
N GLU A 91 9.16 13.95 1.71
CA GLU A 91 8.53 13.28 2.85
C GLU A 91 7.65 12.09 2.42
N ASN A 92 6.92 12.20 1.30
CA ASN A 92 6.08 11.12 0.78
C ASN A 92 6.93 9.95 0.31
N ILE A 93 8.01 10.22 -0.44
CA ILE A 93 8.93 9.18 -0.93
C ILE A 93 9.55 8.45 0.26
N LEU A 94 10.10 9.19 1.23
CA LEU A 94 10.76 8.62 2.40
C LEU A 94 9.79 7.78 3.24
N ASN A 95 8.55 8.24 3.44
CA ASN A 95 7.55 7.48 4.17
C ASN A 95 7.13 6.21 3.43
N SER A 96 6.95 6.26 2.10
CA SER A 96 6.64 5.06 1.31
C SER A 96 7.81 4.06 1.31
N MET A 97 9.07 4.53 1.24
CA MET A 97 10.24 3.66 1.42
C MET A 97 10.27 3.04 2.81
N TYR A 98 9.97 3.82 3.86
CA TYR A 98 9.88 3.32 5.22
C TYR A 98 8.78 2.26 5.36
N GLN A 99 7.58 2.50 4.80
CA GLN A 99 6.49 1.52 4.82
C GLN A 99 6.90 0.20 4.13
N LEU A 100 7.55 0.27 2.98
CA LEU A 100 8.02 -0.92 2.27
C LEU A 100 9.13 -1.66 3.03
N TRP A 101 10.04 -0.93 3.68
CA TRP A 101 11.06 -1.52 4.56
C TRP A 101 10.41 -2.24 5.75
N VAL A 102 9.42 -1.61 6.38
CA VAL A 102 8.64 -2.18 7.48
C VAL A 102 7.92 -3.46 7.07
N LEU A 103 7.33 -3.50 5.87
CA LEU A 103 6.68 -4.71 5.33
C LEU A 103 7.69 -5.82 4.96
N GLY A 104 8.99 -5.52 4.98
CA GLY A 104 10.07 -6.42 4.57
C GLY A 104 10.25 -6.52 3.06
N ALA A 105 9.68 -5.58 2.28
CA ALA A 105 9.85 -5.51 0.83
C ALA A 105 11.20 -4.90 0.43
N LEU A 106 11.72 -4.00 1.26
CA LEU A 106 13.06 -3.40 1.11
C LEU A 106 13.98 -3.85 2.23
N ASN A 107 15.26 -4.00 1.92
CA ASN A 107 16.31 -4.24 2.91
C ASN A 107 16.81 -2.92 3.52
N ASN A 108 17.74 -3.01 4.48
CA ASN A 108 18.32 -1.86 5.20
C ASN A 108 19.08 -0.87 4.28
N VAL A 109 19.44 -1.29 3.07
CA VAL A 109 20.14 -0.48 2.06
C VAL A 109 19.17 0.10 1.02
N GLY A 110 17.88 -0.27 1.07
CA GLY A 110 16.85 0.21 0.14
C GLY A 110 16.81 -0.53 -1.21
N ALA A 111 17.32 -1.77 -1.27
CA ALA A 111 17.13 -2.70 -2.37
C ALA A 111 15.99 -3.69 -2.09
N LEU A 112 15.40 -4.25 -3.15
CA LEU A 112 14.30 -5.21 -3.04
C LEU A 112 14.75 -6.54 -2.45
N THR A 113 13.99 -7.05 -1.48
CA THR A 113 14.13 -8.41 -0.94
C THR A 113 13.42 -9.42 -1.84
N GLU A 114 13.59 -10.73 -1.59
CA GLU A 114 12.85 -11.77 -2.30
C GLU A 114 11.33 -11.62 -2.15
N ILE A 115 10.87 -11.21 -0.97
CA ILE A 115 9.47 -10.88 -0.71
C ILE A 115 9.05 -9.67 -1.54
N GLY A 116 9.87 -8.62 -1.59
CA GLY A 116 9.63 -7.44 -2.42
C GLY A 116 9.50 -7.77 -3.90
N TRP A 117 10.35 -8.65 -4.43
CA TRP A 117 10.23 -9.14 -5.82
C TRP A 117 8.94 -9.89 -6.07
N LYS A 118 8.51 -10.77 -5.15
CA LYS A 118 7.21 -11.43 -5.26
C LYS A 118 6.05 -10.43 -5.19
N MET A 119 6.15 -9.39 -4.37
CA MET A 119 5.10 -8.36 -4.23
C MET A 119 4.86 -7.58 -5.53
N VAL A 120 5.92 -7.28 -6.29
CA VAL A 120 5.85 -6.51 -7.56
C VAL A 120 4.96 -7.19 -8.60
N GLU A 121 4.89 -8.52 -8.61
CA GLU A 121 4.11 -9.30 -9.56
C GLU A 121 2.59 -9.17 -9.33
N PHE A 122 2.17 -8.74 -8.14
CA PHE A 122 0.76 -8.55 -7.82
C PHE A 122 0.31 -7.12 -8.15
N PRO A 123 -0.80 -6.92 -8.86
CA PRO A 123 -1.37 -5.60 -9.13
C PRO A 123 -2.19 -5.09 -7.93
N LEU A 124 -1.58 -5.08 -6.74
CA LEU A 124 -2.20 -4.75 -5.46
C LEU A 124 -1.33 -3.81 -4.65
N ASP A 125 -1.93 -3.17 -3.62
CA ASP A 125 -1.15 -2.44 -2.62
C ASP A 125 -0.18 -3.36 -1.87
N PRO A 126 0.99 -2.87 -1.42
CA PRO A 126 2.05 -3.73 -0.91
C PRO A 126 1.65 -4.42 0.41
N THR A 127 0.75 -3.80 1.16
CA THR A 127 0.13 -4.37 2.37
C THR A 127 -0.74 -5.57 2.04
N LEU A 128 -1.59 -5.48 1.01
CA LEU A 128 -2.43 -6.59 0.54
C LEU A 128 -1.56 -7.71 -0.06
N ALA A 129 -0.53 -7.36 -0.82
CA ALA A 129 0.43 -8.33 -1.34
C ALA A 129 1.19 -9.04 -0.21
N LYS A 130 1.57 -8.33 0.87
CA LYS A 130 2.14 -8.95 2.08
C LYS A 130 1.18 -9.96 2.67
N MET A 131 -0.10 -9.60 2.79
CA MET A 131 -1.12 -10.48 3.36
C MET A 131 -1.22 -11.80 2.58
N LEU A 132 -1.24 -11.75 1.24
CA LEU A 132 -1.24 -12.96 0.40
C LEU A 132 0.00 -13.83 0.63
N LEU A 133 1.20 -13.23 0.65
CA LEU A 133 2.45 -13.97 0.86
C LEU A 133 2.55 -14.57 2.26
N MET A 134 1.97 -13.92 3.27
CA MET A 134 1.89 -14.48 4.63
C MET A 134 0.82 -15.57 4.73
N GLY A 135 -0.24 -15.49 3.92
CA GLY A 135 -1.23 -16.56 3.77
C GLY A 135 -0.63 -17.86 3.21
N GLU A 136 0.39 -17.78 2.35
CA GLU A 136 1.19 -18.95 1.93
C GLU A 136 1.92 -19.58 3.12
N GLN A 137 2.62 -18.77 3.92
CA GLN A 137 3.42 -19.25 5.06
C GLN A 137 2.57 -19.84 6.20
N LEU A 138 1.37 -19.31 6.39
CA LEU A 138 0.43 -19.71 7.42
C LEU A 138 -0.63 -20.71 6.92
N GLU A 139 -0.49 -21.21 5.68
CA GLU A 139 -1.38 -22.22 5.08
C GLU A 139 -2.88 -21.81 5.00
N CYS A 140 -3.17 -20.50 4.89
CA CYS A 140 -4.53 -19.93 4.83
C CYS A 140 -4.80 -19.11 3.56
N LEU A 141 -4.18 -19.50 2.44
CA LEU A 141 -4.16 -18.69 1.22
C LEU A 141 -5.53 -18.54 0.56
N ASP A 142 -6.41 -19.55 0.58
CA ASP A 142 -7.73 -19.47 -0.08
C ASP A 142 -8.66 -18.42 0.56
N GLU A 143 -8.67 -18.38 1.89
CA GLU A 143 -9.43 -17.43 2.69
C GLU A 143 -8.87 -16.02 2.51
N VAL A 144 -7.55 -15.86 2.64
CA VAL A 144 -6.88 -14.56 2.47
C VAL A 144 -7.05 -14.03 1.05
N LEU A 145 -6.92 -14.88 0.02
CA LEU A 145 -7.16 -14.51 -1.38
C LEU A 145 -8.56 -13.93 -1.59
N THR A 146 -9.56 -14.53 -0.94
CA THR A 146 -10.94 -14.05 -1.01
C THR A 146 -11.11 -12.71 -0.29
N ILE A 147 -10.50 -12.54 0.89
CA ILE A 147 -10.52 -11.28 1.65
C ILE A 147 -9.87 -10.15 0.84
N VAL A 148 -8.67 -10.37 0.29
CA VAL A 148 -7.95 -9.40 -0.54
C VAL A 148 -8.78 -8.96 -1.74
N SER A 149 -9.45 -9.92 -2.38
CA SER A 149 -10.31 -9.66 -3.54
C SER A 149 -11.53 -8.81 -3.17
N MET A 150 -12.09 -9.02 -1.98
CA MET A 150 -13.21 -8.23 -1.46
C MET A 150 -12.78 -6.81 -1.05
N LEU A 151 -11.59 -6.64 -0.49
CA LEU A 151 -11.03 -5.32 -0.14
C LEU A 151 -10.64 -4.48 -1.36
N SER A 152 -10.25 -5.15 -2.46
CA SER A 152 -9.85 -4.47 -3.71
C SER A 152 -11.03 -3.85 -4.49
N VAL A 153 -12.26 -4.09 -4.04
CA VAL A 153 -13.49 -3.59 -4.67
C VAL A 153 -14.16 -2.59 -3.72
N PRO A 154 -14.86 -1.56 -4.24
CA PRO A 154 -15.66 -0.67 -3.40
C PRO A 154 -16.62 -1.45 -2.50
N SER A 155 -16.99 -0.84 -1.36
CA SER A 155 -17.84 -1.46 -0.35
C SER A 155 -19.05 -2.17 -0.97
N VAL A 156 -19.18 -3.46 -0.65
CA VAL A 156 -20.18 -4.35 -1.23
C VAL A 156 -21.55 -4.16 -0.61
N PHE A 157 -21.61 -3.60 0.60
CA PHE A 157 -22.85 -3.34 1.31
C PHE A 157 -23.57 -2.10 0.74
N PHE A 158 -24.85 -2.25 0.47
CA PHE A 158 -25.72 -1.17 0.00
C PHE A 158 -26.67 -0.75 1.12
N ARG A 159 -26.68 0.52 1.52
CA ARG A 159 -27.56 1.03 2.58
C ARG A 159 -28.48 2.13 2.04
N PRO A 160 -29.69 1.80 1.54
CA PRO A 160 -30.67 2.80 1.11
C PRO A 160 -31.15 3.62 2.30
N LYS A 161 -31.32 4.95 2.11
CA LYS A 161 -31.81 5.84 3.19
C LYS A 161 -33.22 5.47 3.66
N ASP A 162 -34.08 5.03 2.75
CA ASP A 162 -35.48 4.71 3.05
C ASP A 162 -35.68 3.35 3.71
N ARG A 163 -34.68 2.45 3.62
CA ARG A 163 -34.74 1.06 4.13
C ARG A 163 -33.49 0.71 4.93
N ALA A 164 -33.04 1.67 5.74
CA ALA A 164 -31.78 1.54 6.47
C ALA A 164 -31.84 0.41 7.50
N GLU A 165 -32.94 0.29 8.26
CA GLU A 165 -33.11 -0.74 9.29
C GLU A 165 -33.14 -2.16 8.69
N GLU A 166 -33.86 -2.37 7.59
CA GLU A 166 -33.88 -3.67 6.89
C GLU A 166 -32.48 -4.06 6.38
N SER A 167 -31.75 -3.08 5.83
CA SER A 167 -30.38 -3.28 5.35
C SER A 167 -29.43 -3.62 6.49
N ASP A 168 -29.55 -2.96 7.64
CA ASP A 168 -28.71 -3.20 8.80
C ASP A 168 -29.01 -4.59 9.40
N ALA A 169 -30.29 -4.98 9.50
CA ALA A 169 -30.70 -6.32 9.95
C ALA A 169 -30.25 -7.44 9.00
N ALA A 170 -30.25 -7.21 7.67
CA ALA A 170 -29.70 -8.15 6.71
C ALA A 170 -28.17 -8.29 6.86
N ARG A 171 -27.49 -7.17 7.14
CA ARG A 171 -26.05 -7.11 7.33
C ARG A 171 -25.59 -7.83 8.59
N GLU A 172 -26.33 -7.71 9.69
CA GLU A 172 -26.05 -8.38 10.97
C GLU A 172 -25.93 -9.91 10.83
N LYS A 173 -26.70 -10.52 9.92
CA LYS A 173 -26.64 -11.96 9.65
C LYS A 173 -25.28 -12.44 9.12
N PHE A 174 -24.49 -11.53 8.54
CA PHE A 174 -23.17 -11.85 8.00
C PHE A 174 -22.05 -11.58 9.00
N PHE A 175 -22.32 -10.86 10.09
CA PHE A 175 -21.31 -10.40 11.02
C PHE A 175 -20.58 -11.57 11.69
N VAL A 176 -19.25 -11.48 11.62
CA VAL A 176 -18.34 -12.27 12.44
C VAL A 176 -17.87 -11.35 13.57
N PRO A 177 -18.21 -11.64 14.84
CA PRO A 177 -17.95 -10.73 15.97
C PRO A 177 -16.50 -10.28 16.14
N GLU A 178 -15.57 -11.09 15.65
CA GLU A 178 -14.15 -10.90 15.83
C GLU A 178 -13.51 -10.07 14.69
N SER A 179 -14.15 -9.99 13.52
CA SER A 179 -13.50 -9.42 12.33
C SER A 179 -14.46 -9.02 11.21
N ASP A 180 -14.31 -7.79 10.75
CA ASP A 180 -14.92 -7.30 9.51
C ASP A 180 -14.32 -7.96 8.27
N HIS A 181 -13.04 -8.33 8.30
CA HIS A 181 -12.39 -9.04 7.20
C HIS A 181 -12.99 -10.43 7.02
N LEU A 182 -13.25 -11.14 8.12
CA LEU A 182 -13.96 -12.42 8.09
C LEU A 182 -15.43 -12.25 7.72
N THR A 183 -16.05 -11.11 8.08
CA THR A 183 -17.40 -10.78 7.61
C THR A 183 -17.44 -10.69 6.08
N LEU A 184 -16.45 -10.05 5.44
CA LEU A 184 -16.35 -10.01 3.96
C LEU A 184 -16.17 -11.40 3.36
N LEU A 185 -15.37 -12.25 4.00
CA LEU A 185 -15.21 -13.66 3.61
C LEU A 185 -16.55 -14.41 3.70
N ASN A 186 -17.27 -14.27 4.81
CA ASN A 186 -18.57 -14.90 5.04
C ASN A 186 -19.59 -14.48 3.96
N VAL A 187 -19.66 -13.19 3.63
CA VAL A 187 -20.52 -12.69 2.54
C VAL A 187 -20.19 -13.37 1.21
N TYR A 188 -18.91 -13.48 0.86
CA TYR A 188 -18.49 -14.12 -0.39
C TYR A 188 -18.80 -15.62 -0.40
N LEU A 189 -18.55 -16.32 0.71
CA LEU A 189 -18.84 -17.75 0.85
C LEU A 189 -20.34 -18.04 0.74
N GLN A 190 -21.19 -17.26 1.41
CA GLN A 190 -22.64 -17.40 1.29
C GLN A 190 -23.13 -17.10 -0.13
N TRP A 191 -22.56 -16.10 -0.80
CA TRP A 191 -22.88 -15.81 -2.19
C TRP A 191 -22.48 -16.96 -3.14
N LYS A 192 -21.31 -17.56 -2.89
CA LYS A 192 -20.82 -18.74 -3.62
C LYS A 192 -21.71 -19.96 -3.40
N SER A 193 -22.15 -20.22 -2.16
CA SER A 193 -23.10 -21.30 -1.83
C SER A 193 -24.45 -21.12 -2.52
N ASN A 194 -24.89 -19.87 -2.68
CA ASN A 194 -26.11 -19.51 -3.43
C ASN A 194 -25.86 -19.37 -4.94
N GLN A 195 -24.86 -20.06 -5.48
CA GLN A 195 -24.56 -20.15 -6.92
C GLN A 195 -24.36 -18.79 -7.61
N TYR A 196 -23.86 -17.79 -6.89
CA TYR A 196 -23.59 -16.45 -7.42
C TYR A 196 -24.85 -15.72 -7.94
N ARG A 197 -26.02 -16.04 -7.39
CA ARG A 197 -27.28 -15.44 -7.83
C ARG A 197 -27.35 -13.95 -7.51
N GLY A 198 -27.83 -13.16 -8.48
CA GLY A 198 -28.05 -11.73 -8.31
C GLY A 198 -29.26 -11.39 -7.43
N ASP A 199 -30.32 -12.19 -7.52
CA ASP A 199 -31.53 -12.02 -6.71
C ASP A 199 -31.21 -12.08 -5.21
N TRP A 200 -30.41 -13.08 -4.81
CA TRP A 200 -29.97 -13.25 -3.43
C TRP A 200 -29.21 -12.02 -2.91
N CYS A 201 -28.38 -11.40 -3.75
CA CYS A 201 -27.70 -10.16 -3.36
C CYS A 201 -28.69 -9.01 -3.13
N ASN A 202 -29.73 -8.89 -3.97
CA ASN A 202 -30.73 -7.83 -3.81
C ASN A 202 -31.51 -8.02 -2.50
N ASP A 203 -31.88 -9.26 -2.16
CA ASP A 203 -32.58 -9.60 -0.92
C ASP A 203 -31.75 -9.28 0.34
N HIS A 204 -30.42 -9.33 0.22
CA HIS A 204 -29.48 -9.07 1.32
C HIS A 204 -28.80 -7.70 1.24
N PHE A 205 -29.29 -6.79 0.38
CA PHE A 205 -28.74 -5.45 0.20
C PHE A 205 -27.23 -5.43 -0.14
N LEU A 206 -26.82 -6.31 -1.05
CA LEU A 206 -25.45 -6.42 -1.55
C LEU A 206 -25.36 -5.95 -3.01
N HIS A 207 -24.27 -5.24 -3.34
CA HIS A 207 -23.99 -4.81 -4.70
C HIS A 207 -23.48 -5.98 -5.56
N VAL A 208 -24.37 -6.51 -6.42
CA VAL A 208 -24.07 -7.60 -7.38
C VAL A 208 -22.85 -7.28 -8.26
N LYS A 209 -22.75 -6.03 -8.74
CA LYS A 209 -21.61 -5.59 -9.59
C LYS A 209 -20.29 -5.65 -8.83
N GLY A 210 -20.29 -5.27 -7.55
CA GLY A 210 -19.12 -5.35 -6.68
C GLY A 210 -18.69 -6.80 -6.47
N LEU A 211 -19.61 -7.69 -6.09
CA LEU A 211 -19.32 -9.11 -5.89
C LEU A 211 -18.80 -9.80 -7.15
N ARG A 212 -19.41 -9.51 -8.31
CA ARG A 212 -18.92 -10.05 -9.60
C ARG A 212 -17.49 -9.57 -9.88
N LYS A 213 -17.20 -8.30 -9.61
CA LYS A 213 -15.85 -7.77 -9.77
C LYS A 213 -14.85 -8.41 -8.81
N ALA A 214 -15.24 -8.65 -7.56
CA ALA A 214 -14.41 -9.33 -6.58
C ALA A 214 -14.06 -10.76 -7.03
N ARG A 215 -15.03 -11.48 -7.63
CA ARG A 215 -14.78 -12.80 -8.22
C ARG A 215 -13.80 -12.76 -9.41
N GLU A 216 -13.90 -11.75 -10.27
CA GLU A 216 -12.95 -11.56 -11.37
C GLU A 216 -11.53 -11.30 -10.83
N VAL A 217 -11.38 -10.39 -9.86
CA VAL A 217 -10.10 -10.09 -9.20
C VAL A 217 -9.53 -11.35 -8.56
N ARG A 218 -10.36 -12.12 -7.84
CA ARG A 218 -9.95 -13.39 -7.22
C ARG A 218 -9.43 -14.40 -8.24
N SER A 219 -10.03 -14.47 -9.42
CA SER A 219 -9.57 -15.36 -10.49
C SER A 219 -8.22 -14.90 -11.06
N GLN A 220 -8.05 -13.60 -11.28
CA GLN A 220 -6.80 -13.02 -11.78
C GLN A 220 -5.64 -13.26 -10.80
N LEU A 221 -5.88 -12.99 -9.51
CA LEU A 221 -4.89 -13.25 -8.46
C LEU A 221 -4.56 -14.73 -8.34
N LEU A 222 -5.54 -15.62 -8.48
CA LEU A 222 -5.30 -17.06 -8.50
C LEU A 222 -4.40 -17.49 -9.67
N ASP A 223 -4.57 -16.91 -10.85
CA ASP A 223 -3.75 -17.24 -12.02
C ASP A 223 -2.31 -16.71 -11.88
N ILE A 224 -2.13 -15.57 -11.22
CA ILE A 224 -0.79 -15.06 -10.83
C ILE A 224 -0.14 -16.01 -9.82
N LEU A 225 -0.87 -16.45 -8.77
CA LEU A 225 -0.36 -17.40 -7.78
C LEU A 225 0.11 -18.72 -8.40
N LYS A 226 -0.65 -19.25 -9.38
CA LYS A 226 -0.24 -20.43 -10.16
C LYS A 226 1.05 -20.20 -10.96
N THR A 227 1.18 -19.02 -11.56
CA THR A 227 2.39 -18.63 -12.31
C THR A 227 3.61 -18.56 -11.39
N LEU A 228 3.42 -18.06 -10.17
CA LEU A 228 4.45 -18.02 -9.11
C LEU A 228 4.67 -19.37 -8.41
N LYS A 229 3.94 -20.42 -8.78
CA LYS A 229 3.98 -21.77 -8.20
C LYS A 229 3.69 -21.82 -6.70
N ILE A 230 2.85 -20.89 -6.22
CA ILE A 230 2.41 -20.86 -4.82
C ILE A 230 1.22 -21.83 -4.67
N PRO A 231 1.30 -22.84 -3.79
CA PRO A 231 0.21 -23.80 -3.60
C PRO A 231 -0.98 -23.14 -2.90
N LEU A 232 -2.19 -23.54 -3.29
CA LEU A 232 -3.40 -23.05 -2.65
C LEU A 232 -3.75 -23.94 -1.47
N THR A 233 -3.58 -23.39 -0.27
CA THR A 233 -3.88 -24.01 1.03
C THR A 233 -5.10 -23.34 1.67
N SER A 234 -5.83 -24.08 2.50
CA SER A 234 -7.01 -23.59 3.22
C SER A 234 -6.91 -24.06 4.67
N CYS A 235 -7.26 -23.18 5.60
CA CYS A 235 -7.06 -23.41 7.03
C CYS A 235 -8.22 -24.14 7.74
N HIS A 236 -9.10 -24.84 7.01
CA HIS A 236 -10.14 -25.75 7.55
C HIS A 236 -10.82 -25.30 8.86
N MET A 237 -11.20 -24.02 8.95
CA MET A 237 -11.90 -23.36 10.08
C MET A 237 -11.05 -22.77 11.22
N GLU A 238 -9.72 -22.74 11.12
CA GLU A 238 -8.88 -21.96 12.05
C GLU A 238 -8.84 -20.48 11.64
N TRP A 239 -9.78 -19.69 12.17
CA TRP A 239 -9.88 -18.26 11.88
C TRP A 239 -8.71 -17.44 12.45
N ASP A 240 -8.09 -17.93 13.52
CA ASP A 240 -6.94 -17.31 14.19
C ASP A 240 -5.76 -17.15 13.24
N VAL A 241 -5.52 -18.15 12.40
CA VAL A 241 -4.45 -18.16 11.42
C VAL A 241 -4.67 -17.08 10.37
N VAL A 242 -5.92 -16.88 9.93
CA VAL A 242 -6.31 -15.78 9.02
C VAL A 242 -6.16 -14.42 9.71
N ARG A 243 -6.59 -14.30 10.98
CA ARG A 243 -6.42 -13.06 11.77
C ARG A 243 -4.94 -12.72 11.96
N LYS A 244 -4.08 -13.71 12.20
CA LYS A 244 -2.62 -13.57 12.27
C LYS A 244 -2.02 -13.15 10.92
N ALA A 245 -2.50 -13.70 9.81
CA ALA A 245 -2.10 -13.25 8.47
C ALA A 245 -2.49 -11.79 8.21
N ILE A 246 -3.70 -11.36 8.60
CA ILE A 246 -4.12 -9.96 8.51
C ILE A 246 -3.23 -9.06 9.39
N CYS A 247 -2.95 -9.49 10.62
CA CYS A 247 -2.07 -8.79 11.55
C CYS A 247 -0.68 -8.54 10.96
N SER A 248 -0.12 -9.52 10.24
CA SER A 248 1.21 -9.40 9.61
C SER A 248 1.30 -8.36 8.48
N ALA A 249 0.17 -8.06 7.85
CA ALA A 249 0.10 -7.07 6.78
C ALA A 249 -0.18 -5.66 7.33
N TYR A 250 -0.97 -5.58 8.39
CA TYR A 250 -1.52 -4.33 8.91
C TYR A 250 -1.06 -3.98 10.33
N PHE A 251 0.01 -4.59 10.85
CA PHE A 251 0.54 -4.29 12.19
C PHE A 251 0.88 -2.80 12.39
N HIS A 252 1.28 -2.09 11.33
CA HIS A 252 1.51 -0.65 11.37
C HIS A 252 0.23 0.17 11.53
N ASN A 253 -0.92 -0.41 11.17
CA ASN A 253 -2.28 0.11 11.32
C ASN A 253 -2.97 -0.60 12.50
N SER A 254 -2.29 -0.66 13.63
CA SER A 254 -2.85 -1.21 14.87
C SER A 254 -3.33 -0.08 15.78
N ALA A 255 -4.38 -0.36 16.55
CA ALA A 255 -4.90 0.52 17.57
C ALA A 255 -5.23 -0.25 18.84
N ARG A 256 -5.08 0.42 19.99
CA ARG A 256 -5.37 -0.12 21.32
C ARG A 256 -6.55 0.60 21.94
N LEU A 257 -7.35 -0.11 22.72
CA LEU A 257 -8.45 0.46 23.47
C LEU A 257 -7.89 1.35 24.59
N LYS A 258 -8.40 2.58 24.71
CA LYS A 258 -8.04 3.51 25.80
C LYS A 258 -9.24 3.84 26.70
N GLY A 259 -10.44 3.87 26.13
CA GLY A 259 -11.68 4.16 26.84
C GLY A 259 -12.88 3.57 26.10
N VAL A 260 -14.09 3.85 26.60
CA VAL A 260 -15.33 3.34 26.00
C VAL A 260 -15.50 3.88 24.57
N GLY A 261 -15.30 3.01 23.58
CA GLY A 261 -15.44 3.37 22.16
C GLY A 261 -14.35 4.30 21.62
N GLU A 262 -13.25 4.49 22.35
CA GLU A 262 -12.09 5.27 21.93
C GLU A 262 -10.86 4.37 21.85
N TYR A 263 -10.31 4.30 20.64
CA TYR A 263 -9.06 3.61 20.36
C TYR A 263 -7.95 4.64 20.15
N VAL A 264 -6.72 4.22 20.35
CA VAL A 264 -5.53 5.02 20.07
C VAL A 264 -4.59 4.20 19.20
N ASN A 265 -4.19 4.76 18.07
CA ASN A 265 -3.24 4.11 17.17
C ASN A 265 -1.90 3.87 17.91
N CYS A 266 -1.40 2.65 17.82
CA CYS A 266 -0.23 2.21 18.58
C CYS A 266 1.07 2.89 18.15
N ARG A 267 1.15 3.38 16.90
CA ARG A 267 2.36 3.99 16.34
C ARG A 267 2.47 5.48 16.61
N ASN A 268 1.40 6.24 16.34
CA ASN A 268 1.42 7.71 16.41
C ASN A 268 0.68 8.27 17.64
N GLY A 269 0.00 7.42 18.42
CA GLY A 269 -0.76 7.87 19.59
C GLY A 269 -2.02 8.67 19.24
N MET A 270 -2.46 8.65 17.98
CA MET A 270 -3.62 9.38 17.52
C MET A 270 -4.93 8.72 18.00
N PRO A 271 -5.92 9.48 18.50
CA PRO A 271 -7.24 8.95 18.78
C PRO A 271 -7.96 8.53 17.48
N CYS A 272 -8.55 7.34 17.50
CA CYS A 272 -9.31 6.77 16.41
C CYS A 272 -10.60 6.14 16.96
N HIS A 273 -11.64 6.10 16.14
CA HIS A 273 -12.92 5.48 16.49
C HIS A 273 -13.26 4.33 15.54
N LEU A 274 -14.01 3.34 16.02
CA LEU A 274 -14.60 2.33 15.15
C LEU A 274 -15.64 2.98 14.25
N HIS A 275 -15.60 2.67 12.95
CA HIS A 275 -16.66 3.13 12.05
C HIS A 275 -18.00 2.46 12.43
N PRO A 276 -19.14 3.19 12.43
CA PRO A 276 -20.43 2.63 12.85
C PRO A 276 -20.90 1.43 12.02
N SER A 277 -20.33 1.23 10.83
CA SER A 277 -20.64 0.09 9.98
C SER A 277 -19.84 -1.18 10.32
N SER A 278 -18.89 -1.10 11.24
CA SER A 278 -18.07 -2.26 11.65
C SER A 278 -18.92 -3.23 12.45
N ALA A 279 -18.74 -4.53 12.23
CA ALA A 279 -19.36 -5.60 13.02
C ALA A 279 -19.00 -5.46 14.50
N LEU A 280 -17.77 -5.04 14.79
CA LEU A 280 -17.25 -4.86 16.16
C LEU A 280 -17.97 -3.72 16.90
N TYR A 281 -18.60 -2.77 16.19
CA TYR A 281 -19.33 -1.68 16.83
C TYR A 281 -20.68 -2.15 17.41
N GLY A 282 -21.37 -3.08 16.74
CA GLY A 282 -22.74 -3.47 17.07
C GLY A 282 -22.87 -4.55 18.14
N LEU A 283 -21.82 -5.32 18.41
CA LEU A 283 -21.93 -6.58 19.17
C LEU A 283 -21.56 -6.49 20.65
N GLY A 284 -21.23 -5.30 21.16
CA GLY A 284 -20.96 -5.07 22.59
C GLY A 284 -19.65 -5.69 23.11
N TYR A 285 -18.88 -6.34 22.25
CA TYR A 285 -17.53 -6.84 22.54
C TYR A 285 -16.49 -5.84 22.01
N THR A 286 -15.73 -5.22 22.92
CA THR A 286 -14.65 -4.28 22.56
C THR A 286 -13.29 -4.95 22.80
N PRO A 287 -12.61 -5.46 21.76
CA PRO A 287 -11.28 -6.04 21.92
C PRO A 287 -10.25 -4.96 22.29
N ASP A 288 -9.26 -5.37 23.09
CA ASP A 288 -8.18 -4.49 23.58
C ASP A 288 -7.28 -3.99 22.45
N TYR A 289 -6.99 -4.87 21.47
CA TYR A 289 -6.16 -4.55 20.32
C TYR A 289 -6.88 -4.88 19.02
N VAL A 290 -6.79 -3.96 18.08
CA VAL A 290 -7.39 -4.08 16.77
C VAL A 290 -6.44 -3.67 15.68
N VAL A 291 -6.66 -4.21 14.50
CA VAL A 291 -5.96 -3.87 13.27
C VAL A 291 -7.00 -3.44 12.24
N TYR A 292 -6.71 -2.40 11.47
CA TYR A 292 -7.65 -1.82 10.50
C TYR A 292 -7.04 -1.68 9.10
N HIS A 293 -7.91 -1.79 8.09
CA HIS A 293 -7.52 -1.66 6.68
C HIS A 293 -7.21 -0.21 6.30
N GLU A 294 -8.18 0.69 6.55
CA GLU A 294 -8.10 2.10 6.19
C GLU A 294 -8.57 3.00 7.33
N LEU A 295 -7.98 4.19 7.41
CA LEU A 295 -8.40 5.25 8.34
C LEU A 295 -8.98 6.41 7.54
N VAL A 296 -10.26 6.69 7.72
CA VAL A 296 -10.99 7.73 6.98
C VAL A 296 -11.30 8.90 7.91
N LEU A 297 -10.85 10.09 7.55
CA LEU A 297 -11.19 11.33 8.24
C LEU A 297 -12.45 11.95 7.65
N THR A 298 -13.48 12.06 8.49
CA THR A 298 -14.72 12.80 8.18
C THR A 298 -14.94 13.91 9.21
N SER A 299 -15.82 13.71 10.19
CA SER A 299 -15.92 14.54 11.39
C SER A 299 -14.93 14.11 12.47
N LYS A 300 -14.70 12.81 12.56
CA LYS A 300 -13.67 12.15 13.37
C LYS A 300 -12.92 11.13 12.50
N GLU A 301 -11.84 10.62 13.03
CA GLU A 301 -11.04 9.57 12.43
C GLU A 301 -11.68 8.22 12.68
N TYR A 302 -12.24 7.63 11.61
CA TYR A 302 -12.91 6.35 11.68
C TYR A 302 -12.06 5.26 11.04
N MET A 303 -11.83 4.17 11.78
CA MET A 303 -11.22 2.95 11.30
C MET A 303 -12.24 2.13 10.52
N GLN A 304 -11.93 1.78 9.27
CA GLN A 304 -12.74 0.94 8.41
C GLN A 304 -12.13 -0.45 8.27
N CYS A 305 -13.00 -1.46 8.20
CA CYS A 305 -12.66 -2.89 8.14
C CYS A 305 -11.67 -3.28 9.24
N VAL A 306 -12.19 -3.58 10.42
CA VAL A 306 -11.42 -3.81 11.63
C VAL A 306 -11.41 -5.30 12.00
N THR A 307 -10.30 -5.79 12.54
CA THR A 307 -10.12 -7.15 13.06
C THR A 307 -9.54 -7.10 14.46
N ALA A 308 -10.13 -7.86 15.39
CA ALA A 308 -9.56 -8.10 16.71
C ALA A 308 -8.29 -8.94 16.59
N VAL A 309 -7.23 -8.56 17.29
CA VAL A 309 -5.94 -9.27 17.26
C VAL A 309 -5.37 -9.45 18.65
N ASP A 310 -4.64 -10.53 18.86
CA ASP A 310 -3.91 -10.74 20.09
C ASP A 310 -2.62 -9.91 20.14
N PRO A 311 -2.25 -9.37 21.31
CA PRO A 311 -1.05 -8.56 21.46
C PRO A 311 0.24 -9.34 21.17
N GLN A 312 0.24 -10.66 21.38
CA GLN A 312 1.37 -11.54 21.07
C GLN A 312 1.64 -11.57 19.57
N TRP A 313 0.60 -11.63 18.73
CA TRP A 313 0.77 -11.63 17.28
C TRP A 313 1.34 -10.32 16.76
N LEU A 314 0.96 -9.18 17.38
CA LEU A 314 1.55 -7.88 17.05
C LEU A 314 3.07 -7.87 17.34
N ALA A 315 3.49 -8.44 18.47
CA ALA A 315 4.90 -8.55 18.83
C ALA A 315 5.67 -9.52 17.94
N GLU A 316 5.08 -10.66 17.59
CA GLU A 316 5.70 -11.65 16.70
C GLU A 316 5.87 -11.15 15.27
N MET A 317 4.83 -10.53 14.70
CA MET A 317 4.84 -10.11 13.29
C MET A 317 5.49 -8.73 13.09
N GLY A 318 5.60 -7.93 14.15
CA GLY A 318 6.20 -6.60 14.11
C GLY A 318 7.19 -6.35 15.25
N PRO A 319 8.26 -7.17 15.42
CA PRO A 319 9.18 -7.07 16.55
C PRO A 319 9.92 -5.73 16.61
N MET A 320 10.10 -5.06 15.47
CA MET A 320 10.70 -3.72 15.41
C MET A 320 9.83 -2.63 16.05
N PHE A 321 8.52 -2.85 16.19
CA PHE A 321 7.56 -1.87 16.70
C PHE A 321 6.99 -2.24 18.05
N PHE A 322 6.83 -3.54 18.31
CA PHE A 322 6.13 -4.06 19.46
C PHE A 322 7.05 -4.97 20.26
N SER A 323 7.16 -4.72 21.57
CA SER A 323 7.77 -5.65 22.50
C SER A 323 6.77 -6.05 23.57
N VAL A 324 6.73 -7.35 23.87
CA VAL A 324 5.94 -7.86 25.00
C VAL A 324 6.69 -7.49 26.27
N LYS A 325 6.06 -6.70 27.14
CA LYS A 325 6.57 -6.50 28.50
C LYS A 325 6.23 -7.73 29.32
N GLU A 326 7.18 -8.66 29.42
CA GLU A 326 7.12 -9.73 30.41
C GLU A 326 7.40 -9.13 31.79
N ALA A 327 6.52 -9.40 32.77
CA ALA A 327 6.57 -8.79 34.10
C ALA A 327 7.89 -9.07 34.87
N ASP A 328 8.67 -10.07 34.46
CA ASP A 328 9.87 -10.56 35.15
C ASP A 328 11.20 -10.30 34.42
N THR A 329 11.21 -9.63 33.26
CA THR A 329 12.46 -9.30 32.55
C THR A 329 12.98 -7.92 32.94
N SER A 330 14.27 -7.85 33.30
CA SER A 330 14.88 -6.60 33.75
C SER A 330 14.93 -5.59 32.59
N LEU A 331 14.75 -4.30 32.88
CA LEU A 331 14.98 -3.20 31.92
C LEU A 331 16.35 -3.28 31.24
N LEU A 332 17.32 -3.94 31.87
CA LEU A 332 18.67 -4.16 31.35
C LEU A 332 18.69 -5.20 30.23
N ASP A 333 17.92 -6.29 30.34
CA ASP A 333 17.88 -7.34 29.31
C ASP A 333 17.21 -6.85 28.03
N HIS A 334 16.13 -6.09 28.13
CA HIS A 334 15.50 -5.44 26.98
C HIS A 334 16.45 -4.46 26.30
N LYS A 335 17.19 -3.66 27.08
CA LYS A 335 18.18 -2.71 26.54
C LYS A 335 19.37 -3.42 25.91
N LYS A 336 19.76 -4.59 26.42
CA LYS A 336 20.82 -5.44 25.87
C LYS A 336 20.40 -6.03 24.53
N ARG A 337 19.19 -6.61 24.43
CA ARG A 337 18.63 -7.13 23.17
C ARG A 337 18.52 -6.05 22.09
N GLN A 338 17.99 -4.87 22.42
CA GLN A 338 17.94 -3.75 21.48
C GLN A 338 19.31 -3.29 21.00
N LYS A 339 20.32 -3.34 21.88
CA LYS A 339 21.69 -2.99 21.51
C LYS A 339 22.27 -4.05 20.56
N GLU A 340 22.04 -5.33 20.85
CA GLU A 340 22.46 -6.47 20.02
C GLU A 340 21.81 -6.43 18.62
N GLU A 341 20.50 -6.16 18.54
CA GLU A 341 19.77 -5.98 17.28
C GLU A 341 20.31 -4.79 16.48
N LYS A 342 20.57 -3.66 17.14
CA LYS A 342 21.14 -2.48 16.49
C LYS A 342 22.55 -2.77 15.95
N THR A 343 23.40 -3.45 16.73
CA THR A 343 24.74 -3.83 16.26
C THR A 343 24.67 -4.83 15.11
N ALA A 344 23.77 -5.80 15.17
CA ALA A 344 23.58 -6.76 14.08
C ALA A 344 23.10 -6.06 12.79
N MET A 345 22.19 -5.09 12.92
CA MET A 345 21.72 -4.29 11.80
C MET A 345 22.82 -3.40 11.21
N GLU A 346 23.67 -2.81 12.04
CA GLU A 346 24.84 -2.04 11.61
C GLU A 346 25.86 -2.93 10.88
N GLU A 347 26.16 -4.12 11.42
CA GLU A 347 27.04 -5.11 10.78
C GLU A 347 26.48 -5.60 9.43
N GLU A 348 25.18 -5.86 9.36
CA GLU A 348 24.51 -6.25 8.12
C GLU A 348 24.57 -5.13 7.06
N MET A 349 24.35 -3.87 7.47
CA MET A 349 24.51 -2.72 6.58
C MET A 349 25.95 -2.55 6.09
N GLU A 350 26.95 -2.73 6.96
CA GLU A 350 28.36 -2.65 6.60
C GLU A 350 28.71 -3.72 5.57
N LYS A 351 28.27 -4.96 5.80
CA LYS A 351 28.49 -6.09 4.90
C LYS A 351 27.83 -5.88 3.53
N LEU A 352 26.56 -5.46 3.51
CA LEU A 352 25.85 -5.18 2.26
C LEU A 352 26.49 -4.01 1.49
N ARG A 353 26.99 -2.98 2.18
CA ARG A 353 27.74 -1.88 1.54
C ARG A 353 29.05 -2.36 0.93
N GLN A 354 29.77 -3.25 1.61
CA GLN A 354 31.00 -3.84 1.08
C GLN A 354 30.69 -4.67 -0.17
N GLU A 355 29.67 -5.52 -0.13
CA GLU A 355 29.22 -6.33 -1.28
C GLU A 355 28.81 -5.45 -2.48
N GLN A 356 28.08 -4.35 -2.24
CA GLN A 356 27.74 -3.38 -3.29
C GLN A 356 28.96 -2.67 -3.86
N ALA A 357 29.92 -2.27 -3.01
CA ALA A 357 31.15 -1.62 -3.44
C ALA A 357 32.02 -2.57 -4.28
N GLU A 358 32.09 -3.84 -3.91
CA GLU A 358 32.76 -4.89 -4.68
C GLU A 358 32.06 -5.15 -6.01
N ALA A 359 30.73 -5.29 -6.02
CA ALA A 359 29.94 -5.44 -7.23
C ALA A 359 30.15 -4.26 -8.20
N ALA A 360 30.13 -3.03 -7.69
CA ALA A 360 30.39 -1.83 -8.47
C ALA A 360 31.83 -1.77 -9.02
N ARG A 361 32.83 -2.27 -8.28
CA ARG A 361 34.20 -2.41 -8.77
C ARG A 361 34.29 -3.44 -9.89
N MET A 362 33.71 -4.62 -9.69
CA MET A 362 33.67 -5.69 -10.70
C MET A 362 32.94 -5.27 -11.97
N GLU A 363 31.86 -4.49 -11.86
CA GLU A 363 31.14 -3.95 -13.01
C GLU A 363 31.98 -2.92 -13.77
N LYS A 364 32.65 -2.01 -13.07
CA LYS A 364 33.60 -1.07 -13.69
C LYS A 364 34.76 -1.78 -14.39
N GLU A 365 35.28 -2.87 -13.82
CA GLU A 365 36.30 -3.69 -14.45
C GLU A 365 35.78 -4.39 -15.71
N ARG A 366 34.59 -5.00 -15.66
CA ARG A 366 33.93 -5.59 -16.85
C ARG A 366 33.66 -4.56 -17.94
N GLU A 367 33.24 -3.35 -17.59
CA GLU A 367 33.06 -2.26 -18.55
C GLU A 367 34.40 -1.83 -19.17
N ARG A 368 35.45 -1.73 -18.36
CA ARG A 368 36.80 -1.38 -18.81
C ARG A 368 37.36 -2.44 -19.76
N GLU A 369 37.16 -3.72 -19.47
CA GLU A 369 37.51 -4.82 -20.36
C GLU A 369 36.70 -4.81 -21.66
N LYS A 370 35.38 -4.55 -21.60
CA LYS A 370 34.53 -4.41 -22.79
C LYS A 370 35.02 -3.26 -23.67
N ARG A 371 35.33 -2.09 -23.08
CA ARG A 371 35.89 -0.93 -23.78
C ARG A 371 37.25 -1.24 -24.41
N ALA A 372 38.13 -1.96 -23.70
CA ALA A 372 39.43 -2.38 -24.23
C ALA A 372 39.29 -3.35 -25.41
N LYS A 373 38.38 -4.33 -25.33
CA LYS A 373 38.08 -5.26 -26.44
C LYS A 373 37.45 -4.56 -27.64
N GLN A 374 36.61 -3.55 -27.42
CA GLN A 374 36.06 -2.71 -28.51
C GLN A 374 37.15 -1.87 -29.18
N GLN A 375 38.06 -1.25 -28.42
CA GLN A 375 39.20 -0.51 -28.97
C GLN A 375 40.15 -1.40 -29.78
N GLN A 376 40.39 -2.64 -29.34
CA GLN A 376 41.19 -3.60 -30.11
C GLN A 376 40.52 -4.03 -31.43
N ARG A 377 39.17 -4.14 -31.48
CA ARG A 377 38.44 -4.47 -32.72
C ARG A 377 38.37 -3.32 -33.73
N VAL A 378 38.50 -2.06 -33.31
CA VAL A 378 38.44 -0.87 -34.17
C VAL A 378 39.81 -0.50 -34.78
N ALA A 379 40.88 -1.18 -34.40
CA ALA A 379 42.18 -1.01 -35.04
C ALA A 379 42.20 -1.66 -36.43
N MET A 380 41.78 -0.92 -37.48
CA MET A 380 42.03 -1.30 -38.87
C MET A 380 43.54 -1.32 -39.14
N PRO A 381 44.10 -2.38 -39.75
CA PRO A 381 45.49 -2.36 -40.21
C PRO A 381 45.59 -1.43 -41.42
N GLY A 382 46.03 -0.18 -41.22
CA GLY A 382 46.20 0.72 -42.35
C GLY A 382 46.51 2.20 -42.09
N LEU A 383 46.40 2.74 -40.87
CA LEU A 383 46.77 4.14 -40.63
C LEU A 383 48.24 4.27 -40.19
N LYS A 384 49.09 4.68 -41.14
CA LYS A 384 50.46 5.15 -40.87
C LYS A 384 50.42 6.24 -39.79
N LYS A 385 51.20 6.04 -38.72
CA LYS A 385 51.58 7.11 -37.79
C LYS A 385 52.22 8.25 -38.57
N GLY A 386 51.51 9.34 -38.74
CA GLY A 386 52.01 10.53 -39.42
C GLY A 386 51.34 11.79 -38.90
N SER A 387 52.18 12.74 -38.50
CA SER A 387 51.91 14.16 -38.22
C SER A 387 51.65 14.54 -36.76
N THR A 388 52.76 14.92 -36.12
CA THR A 388 52.83 15.92 -35.05
C THR A 388 52.20 17.23 -35.51
N TYR A 389 51.03 17.58 -34.96
CA TYR A 389 50.49 18.94 -35.08
C TYR A 389 51.35 19.91 -34.26
N LEU A 390 52.24 20.64 -34.94
CA LEU A 390 52.90 21.84 -34.44
C LEU A 390 51.84 22.92 -34.18
N ARG A 391 51.73 23.37 -32.93
CA ARG A 391 50.97 24.57 -32.54
C ARG A 391 51.51 25.79 -33.30
N PRO A 392 50.66 26.65 -33.91
CA PRO A 392 51.12 27.94 -34.41
C PRO A 392 51.39 28.87 -33.21
N ARG A 393 52.60 29.41 -33.17
CA ARG A 393 53.01 30.53 -32.31
C ARG A 393 52.25 31.78 -32.78
N LYS A 394 51.43 32.37 -31.92
CA LYS A 394 50.91 33.73 -32.11
C LYS A 394 52.09 34.71 -32.06
N MET A 395 52.48 35.23 -33.22
CA MET A 395 53.15 36.53 -33.36
C MET A 395 52.04 37.58 -33.45
N GLY A 396 52.16 38.63 -32.64
CA GLY A 396 51.14 39.66 -32.49
C GLY A 396 51.15 40.73 -33.58
N LEU A 397 50.16 41.61 -33.45
CA LEU A 397 50.26 43.05 -33.62
C LEU A 397 49.38 43.67 -32.52
#